data_AF-A0A920K6A5-F1
#
_entry.id   AF-A0A920K6A5-F1
#
_cell.length_a   1.000
_cell.length_b   1.000
_cell.length_c   1.000
_cell.angle_alpha   90.00
_cell.angle_beta   90.00
_cell.angle_gamma   90.00
#
_symmetry.space_group_name_H-M   'P 1'
#
loop_
_entity.id
_entity.type
_entity.pdbx_description
1 polymer ?
#
loop_
_entity_poly.entity_id
_entity_poly.type
_entity_poly.pdbx_seq_one_letter_code
_entity_poly.pdbx_strand_id
1 'polypeptide(L)'
;MFYRKNKFTLLRAKTHFLSLFDSGGDRDYTRDQLVVSGLLDNELIYLIVHHWPSRSGGQATSEPKRIAAGELNRQTVDSIRAINPNAKIINMGDFNDDPTTKVLKTFWVLLVIETK
;
A
#
# COMPACT_ATOMS: atom_id res chain seq x y z
N MET A 1 -10.56 -4.55 17.55
CA MET A 1 -11.16 -4.53 16.20
C MET A 1 -11.94 -5.83 16.01
N PHE A 2 -13.26 -5.76 15.78
CA PHE A 2 -14.08 -6.95 15.62
C PHE A 2 -14.27 -7.26 14.13
N TYR A 3 -13.55 -8.26 13.63
CA TYR A 3 -13.76 -8.78 12.28
C TYR A 3 -15.12 -9.50 12.20
N ARG A 4 -15.95 -9.11 11.24
CA ARG A 4 -17.23 -9.77 10.95
C ARG A 4 -17.09 -10.60 9.68
N LYS A 5 -16.93 -11.91 9.82
CA LYS A 5 -16.66 -12.84 8.71
C LYS A 5 -17.71 -12.79 7.60
N ASN A 6 -18.96 -12.52 7.94
CA ASN A 6 -20.07 -12.43 6.99
C ASN A 6 -20.15 -11.11 6.22
N LYS A 7 -19.28 -10.14 6.50
CA LYS A 7 -19.30 -8.81 5.88
C LYS A 7 -18.39 -8.69 4.66
N PHE A 8 -17.35 -9.52 4.57
CA PHE A 8 -16.36 -9.43 3.50
C PHE A 8 -16.18 -10.78 2.79
N THR A 9 -16.38 -10.78 1.47
CA THR A 9 -16.10 -11.92 0.60
C THR A 9 -14.86 -11.64 -0.22
N LEU A 10 -13.81 -12.45 -0.02
CA LEU A 10 -12.58 -12.36 -0.80
C LEU A 10 -12.82 -12.81 -2.25
N LEU A 11 -12.39 -12.01 -3.23
CA LEU A 11 -12.40 -12.37 -4.64
C LEU A 11 -10.99 -12.70 -5.14
N ARG A 12 -10.02 -11.84 -4.86
CA ARG A 12 -8.62 -12.04 -5.27
C ARG A 12 -7.67 -11.40 -4.28
N ALA A 13 -6.53 -12.05 -4.07
CA ALA A 13 -5.38 -11.48 -3.38
C ALA A 13 -4.15 -11.65 -4.27
N LYS A 14 -3.33 -10.61 -4.39
CA LYS A 14 -2.06 -10.63 -5.11
C LYS A 14 -1.06 -9.73 -4.44
N THR A 15 0.15 -10.23 -4.25
CA THR A 15 1.28 -9.45 -3.75
C THR A 15 2.00 -8.77 -4.92
N HIS A 16 2.24 -7.47 -4.80
CA HIS A 16 3.03 -6.68 -5.73
C HIS A 16 4.43 -6.46 -5.14
N PHE A 17 5.43 -6.94 -5.87
CA PHE A 17 6.83 -6.88 -5.45
C PHE A 17 7.32 -5.44 -5.41
N LEU A 18 7.90 -5.04 -4.28
CA LEU A 18 8.65 -3.81 -4.17
C LEU A 18 10.14 -4.12 -4.34
N SER A 19 10.73 -3.62 -5.43
CA SER A 19 12.13 -3.87 -5.79
C SER A 19 13.12 -3.16 -4.86
N LEU A 20 13.27 -3.70 -3.65
CA LEU A 20 14.24 -3.29 -2.66
C LEU A 20 15.22 -4.42 -2.37
N PHE A 21 16.48 -4.03 -2.28
CA PHE A 21 17.59 -4.89 -1.92
C PHE A 21 18.30 -4.30 -0.72
N ASP A 22 18.81 -5.16 0.15
CA ASP A 22 19.64 -4.76 1.26
C ASP A 22 21.09 -4.49 0.81
N SER A 23 21.96 -4.16 1.75
CA SER A 23 23.39 -3.91 1.48
C SER A 23 24.16 -5.13 0.98
N GLY A 24 23.65 -6.35 1.23
CA GLY A 24 24.20 -7.59 0.71
C GLY A 24 23.73 -7.92 -0.71
N GLY A 25 22.77 -7.15 -1.24
CA GLY A 25 22.12 -7.42 -2.52
C GLY A 25 20.96 -8.41 -2.42
N ASP A 26 20.61 -8.83 -1.20
CA ASP A 26 19.48 -9.73 -0.97
C ASP A 26 18.16 -8.95 -1.03
N ARG A 27 17.14 -9.60 -1.58
CA ARG A 27 15.82 -9.00 -1.73
C ARG A 27 15.14 -8.85 -0.37
N ASP A 28 14.55 -7.68 -0.12
CA ASP A 28 13.65 -7.47 1.01
C ASP A 28 12.20 -7.85 0.63
N TYR A 29 11.78 -9.04 1.02
CA TYR A 29 10.41 -9.54 0.79
C TYR A 29 9.37 -8.90 1.73
N THR A 30 9.80 -8.21 2.79
CA THR A 30 8.89 -7.73 3.84
C THR A 30 8.16 -6.44 3.48
N ARG A 31 8.49 -5.85 2.33
CA ARG A 31 8.00 -4.52 1.90
C ARG A 31 7.09 -4.56 0.68
N ASP A 32 6.71 -5.77 0.25
CA ASP A 32 5.74 -5.94 -0.83
C ASP A 32 4.35 -5.42 -0.42
N GLN A 33 3.55 -5.02 -1.40
CA GLN A 33 2.19 -4.51 -1.18
C GLN A 33 1.17 -5.58 -1.50
N LEU A 34 0.30 -5.91 -0.55
CA LEU A 34 -0.80 -6.85 -0.76
C LEU A 34 -2.00 -6.12 -1.35
N VAL A 35 -2.42 -6.53 -2.54
CA VAL A 35 -3.61 -6.02 -3.21
C VAL A 35 -4.71 -7.05 -3.12
N VAL A 36 -5.83 -6.68 -2.50
CA VAL A 36 -7.00 -7.52 -2.33
C VAL A 36 -8.19 -6.88 -3.02
N SER A 37 -8.96 -7.66 -3.77
CA SER A 37 -10.31 -7.29 -4.16
C SER A 37 -11.31 -8.19 -3.46
N GLY A 38 -12.43 -7.60 -3.06
CA GLY A 38 -13.49 -8.33 -2.39
C GLY A 38 -14.78 -7.54 -2.30
N LEU A 39 -15.85 -8.22 -1.92
CA LEU A 39 -17.15 -7.61 -1.70
C LEU A 39 -17.30 -7.31 -0.21
N LEU A 40 -17.41 -6.03 0.15
CA LEU A 40 -17.79 -5.57 1.48
C LEU A 40 -19.27 -5.19 1.43
N ASP A 41 -20.14 -5.93 2.15
CA ASP A 41 -21.60 -5.72 2.08
C ASP A 41 -22.12 -5.67 0.62
N ASN A 42 -21.68 -6.64 -0.20
CA ASN A 42 -21.98 -6.78 -1.63
C ASN A 42 -21.41 -5.67 -2.54
N GLU A 43 -20.60 -4.76 -2.00
CA GLU A 43 -19.94 -3.73 -2.78
C GLU A 43 -18.49 -4.09 -3.07
N LEU A 44 -18.07 -3.99 -4.34
CA LEU A 44 -16.69 -4.24 -4.73
C LEU A 44 -15.77 -3.15 -4.20
N ILE A 45 -14.82 -3.56 -3.36
CA ILE A 45 -13.74 -2.72 -2.87
C ILE A 45 -12.38 -3.33 -3.18
N TYR A 46 -11.37 -2.47 -3.22
CA TYR A 46 -9.97 -2.84 -3.31
C TYR A 46 -9.26 -2.38 -2.04
N LEU A 47 -8.52 -3.30 -1.41
CA LEU A 47 -7.66 -3.01 -0.28
C LEU A 47 -6.21 -3.12 -0.75
N ILE A 48 -5.41 -2.10 -0.48
CA ILE A 48 -3.96 -2.16 -0.62
C ILE A 48 -3.40 -2.09 0.79
N VAL A 49 -2.70 -3.15 1.21
CA VAL A 49 -2.14 -3.29 2.55
C VAL A 49 -0.62 -3.33 2.44
N HIS A 50 0.07 -2.50 3.21
CA HIS A 50 1.52 -2.40 3.13
C HIS A 50 2.19 -2.05 4.46
N HIS A 51 3.50 -2.22 4.51
CA HIS A 51 4.38 -1.74 5.58
C HIS A 51 5.62 -1.13 4.92
N TRP A 52 5.60 0.19 4.73
CA TRP A 52 6.65 0.92 4.04
C TRP A 52 7.98 0.90 4.81
N PRO A 53 9.11 1.08 4.11
CA PRO A 53 10.43 1.14 4.74
C PRO A 53 10.50 2.17 5.86
N SER A 54 11.00 1.74 7.02
CA SER A 54 11.21 2.58 8.19
C SER A 54 12.17 3.75 7.90
N ARG A 55 12.09 4.81 8.72
CA ARG A 55 13.02 5.96 8.69
C ARG A 55 14.36 5.70 9.38
N SER A 56 14.55 4.48 9.89
CA SER A 56 15.80 4.06 10.55
C SER A 56 16.98 4.13 9.58
N GLY A 57 18.14 4.61 10.07
CA GLY A 57 19.33 4.84 9.25
C GLY A 57 19.46 6.23 8.62
N GLY A 58 18.54 7.15 8.93
CA GLY A 58 18.58 8.54 8.48
C GLY A 58 17.77 8.80 7.20
N GLN A 59 17.46 10.06 6.93
CA GLN A 59 16.57 10.45 5.84
C GLN A 59 17.15 10.09 4.46
N ALA A 60 18.42 10.39 4.21
CA ALA A 60 19.07 10.16 2.91
C ALA A 60 19.03 8.69 2.46
N THR A 61 19.17 7.75 3.40
CA THR A 61 19.16 6.31 3.12
C THR A 61 17.74 5.75 2.97
N SER A 62 16.78 6.29 3.72
CA SER A 62 15.42 5.72 3.82
C SER A 62 14.42 6.34 2.86
N GLU A 63 14.61 7.61 2.48
CA GLU A 63 13.70 8.35 1.58
C GLU A 63 13.59 7.73 0.18
N PRO A 64 14.66 7.32 -0.51
CA PRO A 64 14.54 6.66 -1.82
C PRO A 64 13.71 5.38 -1.76
N LYS A 65 13.82 4.61 -0.66
CA LYS A 65 13.05 3.37 -0.47
C LYS A 65 11.55 3.66 -0.29
N ARG A 66 11.21 4.73 0.44
CA ARG A 66 9.81 5.17 0.60
C ARG A 66 9.24 5.76 -0.69
N ILE A 67 10.05 6.48 -1.49
CA ILE A 67 9.63 6.94 -2.83
C ILE A 67 9.28 5.74 -3.72
N ALA A 68 10.14 4.72 -3.78
CA ALA A 68 9.85 3.50 -4.55
C ALA A 68 8.56 2.79 -4.08
N ALA A 69 8.33 2.73 -2.76
CA ALA A 69 7.08 2.21 -2.21
C ALA A 69 5.85 3.03 -2.66
N GLY A 70 5.95 4.37 -2.63
CA GLY A 70 4.91 5.27 -3.11
C GLY A 70 4.64 5.14 -4.61
N GLU A 71 5.69 4.99 -5.43
CA GLU A 71 5.56 4.78 -6.87
C GLU A 71 4.85 3.47 -7.21
N LEU A 72 5.24 2.36 -6.57
CA LEU A 72 4.56 1.07 -6.75
C LEU A 72 3.09 1.15 -6.34
N ASN A 73 2.81 1.88 -5.26
CA ASN A 73 1.44 2.07 -4.78
C ASN A 73 0.61 2.84 -5.81
N ARG A 74 1.13 3.96 -6.32
CA ARG A 74 0.48 4.75 -7.37
C ARG A 74 0.24 3.94 -8.63
N GLN A 75 1.24 3.21 -9.11
CA GLN A 75 1.07 2.33 -10.28
C GLN A 75 -0.03 1.30 -10.07
N THR A 76 -0.14 0.75 -8.86
CA THR A 76 -1.21 -0.19 -8.50
C THR A 76 -2.59 0.49 -8.51
N VAL A 77 -2.72 1.68 -7.92
CA VAL A 77 -3.96 2.47 -7.94
C VAL A 77 -4.37 2.83 -9.37
N ASP A 78 -3.43 3.32 -10.17
CA ASP A 78 -3.64 3.70 -11.57
C ASP A 78 -4.08 2.47 -12.40
N SER A 79 -3.46 1.32 -12.19
CA SER A 79 -3.86 0.06 -12.85
C SER A 79 -5.27 -0.39 -12.47
N ILE A 80 -5.68 -0.27 -11.21
CA ILE A 80 -7.04 -0.60 -10.77
C ILE A 80 -8.04 0.36 -11.43
N ARG A 81 -7.72 1.67 -11.46
CA ARG A 81 -8.60 2.70 -12.03
C ARG A 81 -8.70 2.65 -13.55
N ALA A 82 -7.66 2.19 -14.24
CA ALA A 82 -7.70 1.96 -15.68
C ALA A 82 -8.75 0.90 -16.05
N ILE A 83 -9.01 -0.07 -15.15
CA ILE A 83 -10.01 -1.13 -15.34
C ILE A 83 -11.39 -0.69 -14.81
N ASN A 84 -11.42 -0.06 -13.62
CA ASN A 84 -12.63 0.47 -13.02
C ASN A 84 -12.39 1.93 -12.55
N PRO A 85 -12.78 2.93 -13.36
CA PRO A 85 -12.57 4.34 -13.01
C PRO A 85 -13.21 4.77 -11.69
N ASN A 86 -14.27 4.09 -11.26
CA ASN A 86 -15.00 4.36 -10.02
C ASN A 86 -14.59 3.43 -8.87
N ALA A 87 -13.44 2.76 -8.97
CA ALA A 87 -12.96 1.82 -7.96
C ALA A 87 -12.89 2.47 -6.56
N LYS A 88 -13.54 1.82 -5.59
CA LYS A 88 -13.40 2.14 -4.17
C LYS A 88 -12.13 1.49 -3.64
N ILE A 89 -11.12 2.31 -3.37
CA ILE A 89 -9.79 1.84 -2.94
C ILE A 89 -9.53 2.35 -1.54
N ILE A 90 -9.19 1.43 -0.64
CA ILE A 90 -8.67 1.73 0.70
C ILE A 90 -7.19 1.35 0.67
N ASN A 91 -6.31 2.31 0.95
CA ASN A 91 -4.88 2.04 1.10
C ASN A 91 -4.53 2.20 2.57
N MET A 92 -3.96 1.17 3.16
CA MET A 92 -3.81 1.09 4.60
C MET A 92 -2.56 0.34 5.03
N GLY A 93 -2.20 0.56 6.28
CA GLY A 93 -1.06 -0.06 6.93
C GLY A 93 -0.10 0.98 7.46
N ASP A 94 1.16 0.59 7.62
CA ASP A 94 2.20 1.48 8.11
C ASP A 94 2.90 2.15 6.92
N PHE A 95 2.77 3.47 6.82
CA PHE A 95 3.43 4.28 5.80
C PHE A 95 4.84 4.72 6.21
N ASN A 96 5.19 4.66 7.50
CA ASN A 96 6.47 5.11 8.05
C ASN A 96 6.92 6.50 7.54
N ASP A 97 5.97 7.38 7.21
CA ASP A 97 6.24 8.73 6.74
C ASP A 97 5.25 9.72 7.36
N ASP A 98 5.65 10.99 7.42
CA ASP A 98 4.77 12.03 7.98
C ASP A 98 3.72 12.44 6.91
N PRO A 99 2.42 12.51 7.25
CA PRO A 99 1.35 12.92 6.33
C PRO A 99 1.62 14.26 5.61
N THR A 100 2.45 15.12 6.19
CA THR A 100 2.79 16.43 5.64
C THR A 100 3.96 16.40 4.65
N THR A 101 4.70 15.29 4.57
CA THR A 101 5.83 15.12 3.66
C THR A 101 5.42 15.11 2.21
N LYS A 102 6.36 15.48 1.34
CA LYS A 102 6.16 15.52 -0.11
C LYS A 102 5.79 14.15 -0.66
N VAL A 103 6.33 13.07 -0.09
CA VAL A 103 6.08 11.70 -0.55
C VAL A 103 4.58 11.37 -0.44
N LEU A 104 3.99 11.45 0.76
CA LEU A 104 2.56 11.14 0.92
C LEU A 104 1.64 12.12 0.20
N LYS A 105 1.98 13.41 0.15
CA LYS A 105 1.25 14.41 -0.64
C LYS A 105 1.28 14.16 -2.15
N THR A 106 2.28 13.46 -2.65
CA THR A 106 2.39 13.19 -4.10
C THR A 106 1.52 12.00 -4.51
N PHE A 107 1.21 11.08 -3.59
CA PHE A 107 0.58 9.80 -3.91
C PHE A 107 -0.89 9.67 -3.44
N TRP A 108 -1.57 10.80 -3.20
CA TRP A 108 -2.99 10.95 -2.79
C TRP A 108 -3.84 9.66 -2.80
N VAL A 109 -4.16 9.19 -1.59
CA VAL A 109 -5.11 8.10 -1.35
C VAL A 109 -6.40 8.70 -0.77
N LEU A 110 -7.57 8.29 -1.28
CA LEU A 110 -8.88 8.75 -0.82
C LEU A 110 -9.22 8.42 0.65
N LEU A 111 -8.52 7.48 1.27
CA LEU A 111 -8.65 7.15 2.68
C LEU A 111 -7.36 6.49 3.17
N VAL A 112 -6.62 7.19 4.03
CA VAL A 112 -5.44 6.67 4.73
C VAL A 112 -5.87 6.21 6.12
N ILE A 113 -5.69 4.92 6.41
CA ILE A 113 -5.86 4.37 7.76
C ILE A 113 -4.48 3.91 8.23
N GLU A 114 -3.88 4.71 9.12
CA GLU A 114 -2.59 4.43 9.75
C GLU A 114 -2.83 3.68 11.07
N THR A 115 -2.17 2.54 11.25
CA THR A 115 -2.19 1.80 12.52
C THR A 115 -0.94 2.19 13.31
N LYS A 116 -1.13 3.00 14.37
CA LYS A 116 -0.11 3.21 15.41
C LYS A 116 -0.24 2.16 16.51
#